data_AF-A0A8T3AMF8-F1
#
_entry.id   AF-A0A8T3AMF8-F1
#
_cell.length_a   1.000
_cell.length_b   1.000
_cell.length_c   1.000
_cell.angle_alpha   90.00
_cell.angle_beta   90.00
_cell.angle_gamma   90.00
#
_symmetry.space_group_name_H-M   'P 1'
#
loop_
_entity.id
_entity.type
_entity.pdbx_description
1 polymer ?
#
loop_
_entity_poly.entity_id
_entity_poly.type
_entity_poly.pdbx_seq_one_letter_code
_entity_poly.pdbx_strand_id
1 'polypeptide(L)'
;MLFYPLLNQPLVPWPLLLPAEVYKIGVTHYFSHLKATEELGYVPMVSPHEGLNRTISYWKDRKQKEINRPNILFWIFCIGGMLALFYTAFLTPCGPLRWLNSLSLFLFRTVSNLRLVFYVAAALHISEAIYIWLLARRKDPANAPE
;
A
#
# COMPACT_ATOMS: atom_id res chain seq x y z
N MET A 1 26.42 8.01 -8.11
CA MET A 1 24.94 7.94 -8.15
C MET A 1 24.38 7.28 -6.88
N LEU A 2 24.76 7.72 -5.68
CA LEU A 2 24.30 7.10 -4.42
C LEU A 2 22.99 7.73 -3.90
N PHE A 3 22.75 9.01 -4.21
CA PHE A 3 21.63 9.81 -3.68
C PHE A 3 20.51 10.08 -4.70
N TYR A 4 20.61 9.55 -5.91
CA TYR A 4 19.58 9.69 -6.94
C TYR A 4 18.19 9.20 -6.50
N PRO A 5 18.06 8.12 -5.70
CA PRO A 5 16.75 7.69 -5.18
C PRO A 5 16.12 8.68 -4.19
N LEU A 6 16.93 9.43 -3.43
CA LEU A 6 16.44 10.46 -2.51
C LEU A 6 16.02 11.74 -3.26
N LEU A 7 16.76 12.10 -4.32
CA LEU A 7 16.46 13.27 -5.14
C LEU A 7 15.16 13.12 -5.95
N ASN A 8 14.78 11.88 -6.26
CA ASN A 8 13.60 11.58 -7.07
C ASN A 8 12.30 11.42 -6.25
N GLN A 9 12.33 11.77 -4.96
CA GLN A 9 11.12 11.82 -4.14
C GLN A 9 10.52 13.22 -4.24
N PRO A 10 9.27 13.37 -4.69
CA PRO A 10 8.64 14.68 -4.74
C PRO A 10 8.51 15.22 -3.31
N LEU A 11 9.19 16.34 -3.04
CA LEU A 11 9.19 17.05 -1.75
C LEU A 11 7.77 17.54 -1.35
N VAL A 12 6.86 17.56 -2.33
CA VAL A 12 5.47 17.97 -2.20
C VAL A 12 4.61 16.74 -2.50
N PRO A 13 3.59 16.42 -1.69
CA PRO A 13 2.64 15.38 -2.05
C PRO A 13 2.09 15.71 -3.44
N TRP A 14 2.02 14.69 -4.29
CA TRP A 14 1.39 14.64 -5.62
C TRP A 14 0.29 15.72 -5.80
N PRO A 15 0.18 16.39 -6.98
CA PRO A 15 -0.37 17.73 -7.13
C PRO A 15 -1.60 17.94 -6.25
N LEU A 16 -1.57 19.02 -5.46
CA LEU A 16 -2.67 19.39 -4.60
C LEU A 16 -3.92 19.58 -5.47
N LEU A 17 -4.77 18.54 -5.58
CA LEU A 17 -6.01 18.56 -6.34
C LEU A 17 -7.05 19.42 -5.59
N LEU A 18 -6.78 20.72 -5.49
CA LEU A 18 -7.71 21.69 -4.93
C LEU A 18 -8.95 21.72 -5.83
N PRO A 19 -10.17 21.90 -5.28
CA PRO A 19 -11.39 21.97 -6.09
C PRO A 19 -11.30 22.99 -7.24
N ALA A 20 -10.66 24.13 -7.01
CA ALA A 20 -10.40 25.15 -8.03
C ALA A 20 -9.42 24.68 -9.12
N GLU A 21 -8.41 23.88 -8.77
CA GLU A 21 -7.46 23.31 -9.72
C GLU A 21 -8.10 22.19 -10.53
N VAL A 22 -8.88 21.31 -9.89
CA VAL A 22 -9.69 20.27 -10.53
C VAL A 22 -10.71 20.89 -11.50
N TYR A 23 -11.37 21.97 -11.09
CA TYR A 23 -12.29 22.70 -11.96
C TYR A 23 -11.54 23.34 -13.15
N LYS A 24 -10.41 24.00 -12.90
CA LYS A 24 -9.60 24.62 -13.95
C LYS A 24 -9.12 23.57 -14.97
N ILE A 25 -8.53 22.46 -14.53
CA ILE A 25 -8.05 21.41 -15.44
C ILE A 25 -9.22 20.72 -16.16
N GLY A 26 -10.34 20.48 -15.47
CA GLY A 26 -11.52 19.83 -16.04
C GLY A 26 -12.26 20.68 -17.08
N VAL A 27 -12.22 22.00 -16.95
CA VAL A 27 -12.94 22.92 -17.86
C VAL A 27 -12.03 23.48 -18.95
N THR A 28 -10.79 23.87 -18.61
CA THR A 28 -9.89 24.56 -19.54
C THR A 28 -8.81 23.67 -20.15
N HIS A 29 -8.46 22.55 -19.51
CA HIS A 29 -7.42 21.62 -19.99
C HIS A 29 -8.00 20.26 -20.44
N TYR A 30 -9.32 20.10 -20.47
CA TYR A 30 -9.94 18.93 -21.07
C TYR A 30 -9.79 18.99 -22.59
N PHE A 31 -8.77 18.30 -23.10
CA PHE A 31 -8.60 18.13 -24.54
C PHE A 31 -9.53 17.02 -25.03
N SER A 32 -10.66 17.43 -25.59
CA SER A 32 -11.53 16.52 -26.34
C SER A 32 -10.86 16.16 -27.67
N HIS A 33 -10.81 14.86 -27.96
CA HIS A 33 -10.38 14.37 -29.27
C HIS A 33 -11.21 14.99 -30.40
N LEU A 34 -12.53 15.12 -30.21
CA LEU A 34 -13.43 15.67 -31.23
C LEU A 34 -13.08 17.12 -31.57
N LYS A 35 -12.80 17.93 -30.55
CA LYS A 35 -12.37 19.32 -30.71
C LYS A 35 -11.04 19.40 -31.45
N ALA A 36 -10.08 18.52 -31.14
CA ALA A 36 -8.80 18.46 -31.85
C ALA A 36 -8.99 18.08 -33.33
N THR A 37 -9.92 17.17 -33.64
CA THR A 37 -10.25 16.83 -35.03
C THR A 37 -10.89 18.01 -35.77
N GLU A 38 -11.85 18.71 -35.13
CA GLU A 38 -12.57 19.84 -35.73
C GLU A 38 -11.69 21.08 -35.92
N GLU A 39 -10.89 21.46 -34.93
CA GLU A 39 -10.12 22.72 -34.94
C GLU A 39 -8.73 22.56 -35.60
N LEU A 40 -8.11 21.38 -35.48
CA LEU A 40 -6.72 21.15 -35.90
C LEU A 40 -6.58 20.13 -37.03
N GLY A 41 -7.69 19.56 -37.52
CA GLY A 41 -7.66 18.48 -38.51
C GLY A 41 -6.96 17.21 -37.99
N TYR A 42 -6.91 17.04 -36.66
CA TYR A 42 -6.23 15.89 -36.05
C TYR A 42 -6.94 14.58 -36.39
N VAL A 43 -6.18 13.62 -36.92
CA VAL A 43 -6.62 12.24 -37.15
C VAL A 43 -5.86 11.33 -36.19
N PRO A 44 -6.54 10.58 -35.31
CA PRO A 44 -5.88 9.73 -34.33
C PRO A 44 -5.23 8.54 -35.03
N MET A 45 -4.03 8.14 -34.56
CA MET A 45 -3.34 6.96 -35.09
C MET A 45 -4.06 5.65 -34.74
N VAL A 46 -4.82 5.63 -33.64
CA VAL A 46 -5.61 4.49 -33.18
C VAL A 46 -6.99 4.97 -32.76
N SER A 47 -8.01 4.10 -32.83
CA SER A 47 -9.34 4.49 -32.38
C SER A 47 -9.34 4.85 -30.89
N PRO A 48 -10.16 5.83 -30.43
CA PRO A 48 -10.24 6.18 -29.01
C PRO A 48 -10.55 4.98 -28.10
N HIS A 49 -11.41 4.06 -28.55
CA HIS A 49 -11.74 2.83 -27.83
C HIS A 49 -10.53 1.90 -27.68
N GLU A 50 -9.76 1.73 -28.74
CA GLU A 50 -8.53 0.91 -28.71
C GLU A 50 -7.47 1.54 -27.81
N GLY A 51 -7.27 2.86 -27.91
CA GLY A 51 -6.36 3.61 -27.06
C GLY A 51 -6.72 3.46 -25.58
N LEU A 52 -8.00 3.68 -25.24
CA LEU A 52 -8.50 3.53 -23.87
C LEU A 52 -8.30 2.11 -23.34
N ASN A 53 -8.64 1.09 -24.13
CA ASN A 53 -8.46 -0.31 -23.74
C ASN A 53 -6.99 -0.65 -23.49
N ARG A 54 -6.07 -0.15 -24.32
CA ARG A 54 -4.61 -0.32 -24.13
C ARG A 54 -4.12 0.37 -22.86
N THR A 55 -4.61 1.58 -22.58
CA THR A 55 -4.26 2.29 -21.34
C THR A 55 -4.77 1.53 -20.12
N ILE A 56 -6.02 1.09 -20.13
CA ILE A 56 -6.62 0.31 -19.03
C ILE A 56 -5.84 -0.99 -18.82
N SER A 57 -5.54 -1.74 -19.89
CA SER A 57 -4.82 -3.01 -19.77
C SER A 57 -3.39 -2.83 -19.26
N TYR A 58 -2.68 -1.80 -19.72
CA TYR A 58 -1.36 -1.44 -19.21
C TYR A 58 -1.39 -1.15 -17.71
N TRP A 59 -2.33 -0.32 -17.26
CA TRP A 59 -2.45 0.01 -15.84
C TRP A 59 -2.89 -1.17 -14.99
N LYS A 60 -3.79 -2.02 -15.52
CA LYS A 60 -4.21 -3.26 -14.87
C LYS A 60 -3.03 -4.22 -14.67
N ASP A 61 -2.22 -4.47 -15.70
CA ASP A 61 -1.03 -5.32 -15.61
C ASP A 61 0.01 -4.74 -14.64
N ARG A 62 0.27 -3.44 -14.72
CA ARG A 62 1.18 -2.74 -13.80
C ARG A 62 0.72 -2.87 -12.35
N LYS A 63 -0.57 -2.66 -12.07
CA LYS A 63 -1.13 -2.81 -10.73
C LYS A 63 -1.15 -4.25 -10.26
N GLN A 64 -1.43 -5.20 -11.14
CA GLN A 64 -1.33 -6.62 -10.82
C GLN A 64 0.08 -7.01 -10.37
N LYS A 65 1.12 -6.49 -11.03
CA LYS A 65 2.53 -6.72 -10.64
C LYS A 65 2.88 -6.11 -9.29
N GLU A 66 2.28 -4.98 -8.93
CA GLU A 66 2.44 -4.34 -7.62
C GLU A 66 1.77 -5.17 -6.52
N ILE A 67 0.51 -5.60 -6.75
CA ILE A 67 -0.25 -6.44 -5.81
C ILE A 67 0.41 -7.82 -5.63
N ASN A 68 0.84 -8.45 -6.73
CA ASN A 68 1.46 -9.77 -6.71
C ASN A 68 2.89 -9.78 -6.18
N ARG A 69 3.49 -8.61 -5.90
CA ARG A 69 4.80 -8.50 -5.26
C ARG A 69 4.62 -8.02 -3.83
N PRO A 70 4.20 -8.90 -2.90
CA PRO A 70 4.20 -8.55 -1.50
C PRO A 70 5.61 -8.09 -1.10
N ASN A 71 5.69 -6.94 -0.43
CA ASN A 71 6.96 -6.43 0.04
C ASN A 71 7.53 -7.40 1.08
N ILE A 72 8.53 -8.19 0.70
CA ILE A 72 9.13 -9.21 1.58
C ILE A 72 9.62 -8.63 2.90
N LEU A 73 10.09 -7.38 2.90
CA LEU A 73 10.51 -6.69 4.11
C LEU A 73 9.33 -6.47 5.05
N PHE A 74 8.17 -6.10 4.52
CA PHE A 74 6.95 -5.94 5.33
C PHE A 74 6.58 -7.24 6.04
N TRP A 75 6.61 -8.38 5.34
CA TRP A 75 6.35 -9.68 5.93
C TRP A 75 7.36 -10.05 7.02
N ILE A 76 8.64 -9.81 6.79
CA ILE A 76 9.69 -10.05 7.79
C ILE A 76 9.45 -9.19 9.03
N PHE A 77 9.10 -7.91 8.87
CA PHE A 77 8.82 -7.02 9.99
C PHE A 77 7.54 -7.42 10.74
N CYS A 78 6.46 -7.78 10.05
CA CYS A 78 5.22 -8.21 10.69
C CYS A 78 5.39 -9.54 11.45
N ILE A 79 5.86 -10.59 10.78
CA ILE A 79 6.02 -11.91 11.40
C ILE A 79 7.14 -11.86 12.45
N GLY A 80 8.30 -11.33 12.09
CA GLY A 80 9.44 -11.22 12.99
C GLY A 80 9.14 -10.35 14.21
N GLY A 81 8.43 -9.23 14.02
CA GLY A 81 7.98 -8.35 15.10
C GLY A 81 7.01 -9.06 16.05
N MET A 82 6.02 -9.77 15.53
CA MET A 82 5.07 -10.52 16.36
C MET A 82 5.75 -11.67 17.12
N LEU A 83 6.69 -12.38 16.49
CA LEU A 83 7.48 -13.42 17.16
C LEU A 83 8.39 -12.83 18.25
N ALA A 84 9.02 -11.69 18.00
CA ALA A 84 9.86 -11.01 18.98
C ALA A 84 9.03 -10.50 20.17
N LEU A 85 7.85 -9.91 19.92
CA LEU A 85 6.91 -9.51 20.97
C LEU A 85 6.43 -10.72 21.78
N PHE A 86 6.08 -11.82 21.13
CA PHE A 86 5.69 -13.05 21.83
C PHE A 86 6.81 -13.58 22.73
N TYR A 87 8.03 -13.68 22.18
CA TYR A 87 9.21 -14.14 22.93
C TYR A 87 9.45 -13.27 24.16
N THR A 88 9.45 -11.95 24.00
CA THR A 88 9.76 -11.02 25.11
C THR A 88 8.62 -10.85 26.13
N ALA A 89 7.37 -11.13 25.74
CA ALA A 89 6.22 -11.00 26.64
C ALA A 89 5.91 -12.28 27.45
N PHE A 90 6.22 -13.46 26.91
CA PHE A 90 5.77 -14.74 27.48
C PHE A 90 6.89 -15.74 27.79
N LEU A 91 8.04 -15.66 27.11
CA LEU A 91 9.11 -16.64 27.28
C LEU A 91 10.19 -16.12 28.24
N THR A 92 10.82 -17.05 28.93
CA THR A 92 11.98 -16.72 29.77
C THR A 92 13.18 -16.41 28.88
N PRO A 93 13.95 -15.34 29.16
CA PRO A 93 15.11 -14.99 28.34
C PRO A 93 16.12 -16.13 28.27
N CYS A 94 16.37 -16.68 27.08
CA CYS A 94 17.30 -17.79 26.89
C CYS A 94 18.19 -17.58 25.65
N GLY A 95 19.42 -18.11 25.71
CA GLY A 95 20.35 -18.12 24.58
C GLY A 95 20.80 -16.73 24.08
N PRO A 96 21.16 -16.61 22.79
CA PRO A 96 21.74 -15.39 22.21
C PRO A 96 20.72 -14.25 22.06
N LEU A 97 19.42 -14.50 22.23
CA LEU A 97 18.34 -13.53 22.06
C LEU A 97 18.01 -12.74 23.34
N ARG A 98 18.83 -12.88 24.41
CA ARG A 98 18.59 -12.17 25.68
C ARG A 98 18.59 -10.64 25.54
N TRP A 99 19.38 -10.10 24.61
CA TRP A 99 19.44 -8.65 24.36
C TRP A 99 18.09 -8.06 23.93
N LEU A 100 17.24 -8.84 23.23
CA LEU A 100 15.89 -8.40 22.84
C LEU A 100 15.01 -8.10 24.06
N ASN A 101 15.15 -8.86 25.14
CA ASN A 101 14.40 -8.61 26.38
C ASN A 101 14.83 -7.30 27.03
N SER A 102 16.13 -7.05 27.10
CA SER A 102 16.66 -5.78 27.63
C SER A 102 16.19 -4.58 26.82
N LEU A 103 16.25 -4.67 25.49
CA LEU A 103 15.75 -3.62 24.60
C LEU A 103 14.25 -3.40 24.75
N SER A 104 13.48 -4.49 24.83
CA SER A 104 12.02 -4.42 24.96
C SER A 104 11.60 -3.85 26.31
N LEU A 105 12.26 -4.21 27.40
CA LEU A 105 12.02 -3.62 28.72
C LEU A 105 12.49 -2.15 28.80
N PHE A 106 13.55 -1.78 28.08
CA PHE A 106 13.95 -0.38 27.98
C PHE A 106 12.86 0.49 27.32
N LEU A 107 12.26 0.00 26.23
CA LEU A 107 11.22 0.71 25.48
C LEU A 107 9.85 0.68 26.18
N PHE A 108 9.39 -0.52 26.55
CA PHE A 108 8.02 -0.76 27.06
C PHE A 108 7.93 -0.76 28.58
N ARG A 109 9.06 -0.62 29.29
CA ARG A 109 9.21 -0.51 30.75
C ARG A 109 8.87 -1.76 31.57
N THR A 110 7.82 -2.49 31.20
CA THR A 110 7.34 -3.65 31.97
C THR A 110 6.90 -4.79 31.06
N VAL A 111 6.93 -6.02 31.60
CA VAL A 111 6.42 -7.21 30.91
C VAL A 111 4.89 -7.12 30.72
N SER A 112 4.17 -6.50 31.65
CA SER A 112 2.73 -6.29 31.51
C SER A 112 2.39 -5.41 30.31
N ASN A 113 3.15 -4.34 30.08
CA ASN A 113 2.99 -3.50 28.89
C ASN A 113 3.28 -4.27 27.60
N LEU A 114 4.32 -5.11 27.59
CA LEU A 114 4.63 -5.97 26.45
C LEU A 114 3.49 -6.94 26.12
N ARG A 115 2.89 -7.56 27.14
CA ARG A 115 1.71 -8.43 26.96
C ARG A 115 0.51 -7.66 26.42
N LEU A 116 0.24 -6.46 26.95
CA LEU A 116 -0.84 -5.60 26.44
C LEU A 116 -0.62 -5.26 24.97
N VAL A 117 0.58 -4.83 24.60
CA VAL A 117 0.95 -4.52 23.20
C VAL A 117 0.77 -5.74 22.31
N PHE A 118 1.22 -6.91 22.75
CA PHE A 118 1.02 -8.16 22.01
C PHE A 118 -0.46 -8.46 21.77
N TYR A 119 -1.31 -8.38 22.81
CA TYR A 119 -2.75 -8.65 22.66
C TYR A 119 -3.43 -7.65 21.73
N VAL A 120 -3.11 -6.35 21.84
CA VAL A 120 -3.66 -5.32 20.96
C VAL A 120 -3.20 -5.56 19.52
N ALA A 121 -1.92 -5.84 19.29
CA ALA A 121 -1.39 -6.13 17.96
C ALA A 121 -2.03 -7.39 17.35
N ALA A 122 -2.17 -8.47 18.13
CA ALA A 122 -2.84 -9.69 17.69
C ALA A 122 -4.31 -9.43 17.34
N ALA A 123 -5.04 -8.68 18.17
CA ALA A 123 -6.43 -8.32 17.91
C ALA A 123 -6.56 -7.49 16.63
N LEU A 124 -5.67 -6.52 16.40
CA LEU A 124 -5.65 -5.72 15.17
C LEU A 124 -5.40 -6.58 13.94
N HIS A 125 -4.40 -7.46 13.96
CA HIS A 125 -4.13 -8.37 12.84
C HIS A 125 -5.30 -9.32 12.54
N ILE A 126 -5.94 -9.87 13.57
CA ILE A 126 -7.13 -10.72 13.40
C ILE A 126 -8.28 -9.90 12.81
N SER A 127 -8.51 -8.68 13.31
CA SER A 127 -9.59 -7.82 12.82
C SER A 127 -9.39 -7.41 11.36
N GLU A 128 -8.15 -7.13 10.96
CA GLU A 128 -7.79 -6.82 9.58
C GLU A 128 -8.01 -8.04 8.67
N ALA A 129 -7.60 -9.23 9.12
CA ALA A 129 -7.83 -10.47 8.37
C ALA A 129 -9.33 -10.73 8.16
N ILE A 130 -10.15 -10.57 9.21
CA ILE A 130 -11.61 -10.70 9.12
C ILE A 130 -12.19 -9.65 8.17
N TYR A 131 -11.76 -8.39 8.30
CA TYR A 131 -12.24 -7.31 7.43
C TYR A 131 -11.93 -7.58 5.95
N ILE A 132 -10.69 -7.98 5.64
CA ILE A 132 -10.28 -8.32 4.28
C ILE A 132 -11.07 -9.52 3.75
N TRP A 133 -11.28 -10.55 4.57
CA TRP A 133 -12.08 -11.71 4.20
C TRP A 133 -13.54 -11.34 3.88
N LEU A 134 -14.18 -10.53 4.74
CA LEU A 134 -15.54 -10.04 4.50
C LEU A 134 -15.63 -9.15 3.26
N LEU A 135 -14.62 -8.30 3.04
CA LEU A 135 -14.55 -7.43 1.86
C LEU A 135 -14.39 -8.24 0.57
N ALA A 136 -13.51 -9.24 0.58
CA ALA A 136 -13.31 -10.16 -0.53
C ALA A 136 -14.61 -10.88 -0.88
N ARG A 137 -15.32 -11.44 0.10
CA ARG A 137 -16.62 -12.10 -0.13
C ARG A 137 -17.69 -11.18 -0.71
N ARG A 138 -17.66 -9.88 -0.39
CA ARG A 138 -18.63 -8.90 -0.91
C ARG A 138 -18.29 -8.40 -2.32
N LYS A 139 -17.00 -8.28 -2.64
CA LYS A 139 -16.54 -7.62 -3.88
C LYS A 139 -16.10 -8.60 -4.96
N ASP A 140 -15.61 -9.76 -4.57
CA ASP A 140 -15.12 -10.80 -5.48
C ASP A 140 -15.29 -12.21 -4.84
N PRO A 141 -16.53 -12.70 -4.70
CA PRO A 141 -16.80 -13.98 -4.05
C PRO A 141 -16.18 -15.18 -4.78
N ALA A 142 -15.91 -15.06 -6.08
CA ALA A 142 -15.31 -16.14 -6.87
C ALA A 142 -13.83 -16.39 -6.51
N ASN A 143 -13.14 -15.37 -5.99
CA ASN A 143 -11.74 -15.44 -5.56
C ASN A 143 -11.58 -15.37 -4.03
N ALA A 144 -12.67 -15.35 -3.27
CA ALA A 144 -12.61 -15.32 -1.81
C ALA A 144 -12.30 -16.72 -1.26
N PRO A 145 -11.38 -16.86 -0.27
CA PRO A 145 -11.14 -18.14 0.38
C PRO A 145 -12.38 -18.60 1.17
N GLU A 146 -12.67 -19.91 1.09
CA GLU A 146 -13.81 -20.57 1.75
C GLU A 146 -13.78 -20.43 3.28
#